data_AF-A0A376Y3U1-F1
#
_entry.id   AF-A0A376Y3U1-F1
#
_cell.length_a   1.000
_cell.length_b   1.000
_cell.length_c   1.000
_cell.angle_alpha   90.00
_cell.angle_beta   90.00
_cell.angle_gamma   90.00
#
_symmetry.space_group_name_H-M   'P 1'
#
loop_
_entity.id
_entity.type
_entity.pdbx_description
1 polymer ?
#
loop_
_entity_poly.entity_id
_entity_poly.type
_entity_poly.pdbx_seq_one_letter_code
_entity_poly.pdbx_strand_id
1 'polypeptide(L)'
;MTGRCLFGFSGEKPFLLPDNEGVKMNTSPVRMDDLPLNRFHCRIAALTFGAHLTDGYVLGVIGYAIIQLTPAMQLTPFMAGMIGGSALLGLFLGSLVLGWISDHIGRQKIFTFSFLLITLASFLQFFATTPEHLIGLRILIGIGLGGDYSVGHTLLAEFSPRRHRGILLGAFSVVWTVGYVLASIAGHHFISENPEAWRWLLASAALPALLITLLRWGTPESPRWLLRQGRFCRSSRYRASLFWSPCFTGR
;
A
#
# COMPACT_ATOMS: atom_id res chain seq x y z
N MET A 1 15.18 4.90 -37.11
CA MET A 1 16.13 5.57 -36.19
C MET A 1 15.84 5.06 -34.78
N THR A 2 16.49 3.96 -34.38
CA THR A 2 16.22 3.29 -33.10
C THR A 2 17.54 3.17 -32.38
N GLY A 3 17.73 3.99 -31.34
CA GLY A 3 18.96 4.08 -30.58
C GLY A 3 19.25 2.78 -29.83
N ARG A 4 20.32 2.09 -30.25
CA ARG A 4 20.96 1.03 -29.46
C ARG A 4 21.62 1.68 -28.24
N CYS A 5 21.17 1.35 -27.03
CA CYS A 5 21.98 1.56 -25.84
C CYS A 5 23.15 0.57 -25.87
N LEU A 6 24.29 1.04 -26.38
CA LEU A 6 25.60 0.46 -26.17
C LEU A 6 26.13 0.82 -24.77
N PHE A 7 27.19 0.12 -24.37
CA PHE A 7 27.95 0.14 -23.11
C PHE A 7 27.42 -0.84 -22.04
N GLY A 8 28.13 -1.89 -21.65
CA GLY A 8 29.58 -2.12 -21.65
C GLY A 8 30.14 -1.75 -20.28
N PHE A 9 30.11 -2.69 -19.34
CA PHE A 9 30.88 -2.62 -18.10
C PHE A 9 32.02 -3.64 -18.19
N SER A 10 33.21 -3.15 -17.84
CA SER A 10 34.51 -3.81 -17.86
C SER A 10 34.50 -5.20 -17.22
N GLY A 11 34.85 -6.24 -18.00
CA GLY A 11 35.39 -7.49 -17.46
C GLY A 11 34.76 -8.82 -17.90
N GLU A 12 33.55 -8.84 -18.45
CA GLU A 12 32.93 -10.11 -18.90
C GLU A 12 32.94 -10.25 -20.42
N LYS A 13 33.36 -11.42 -20.91
CA LYS A 13 33.45 -11.75 -22.34
C LYS A 13 32.10 -11.50 -23.02
N PRO A 14 32.06 -10.86 -24.19
CA PRO A 14 30.82 -10.68 -24.95
C PRO A 14 30.26 -12.06 -25.32
N PHE A 15 29.09 -12.39 -24.77
CA PHE A 15 28.30 -13.53 -25.22
C PHE A 15 27.78 -13.22 -26.63
N LEU A 16 28.56 -13.62 -27.63
CA LEU A 16 28.17 -13.58 -29.03
C LEU A 16 26.97 -14.51 -29.21
N LEU A 17 25.80 -13.93 -29.47
CA LEU A 17 24.66 -14.71 -29.95
C LEU A 17 25.03 -15.23 -31.35
N PRO A 18 24.94 -16.55 -31.61
CA PRO A 18 25.22 -17.09 -32.92
C PRO A 18 24.21 -16.53 -33.94
N ASP A 19 24.74 -16.06 -35.06
CA ASP A 19 23.97 -15.59 -36.21
C ASP A 19 23.28 -16.77 -36.91
N ASN A 20 22.01 -16.54 -37.26
CA ASN A 20 21.12 -17.33 -38.11
C ASN A 20 20.73 -18.75 -37.67
N GLU A 21 19.42 -18.94 -37.51
CA GLU A 21 18.59 -19.80 -38.38
C GLU A 21 17.20 -19.94 -37.72
N GLY A 22 16.17 -19.38 -38.35
CA GLY A 22 14.79 -19.89 -38.23
C GLY A 22 14.06 -19.91 -36.87
N VAL A 23 14.52 -19.22 -35.81
CA VAL A 23 13.70 -19.10 -34.59
C VAL A 23 12.53 -18.17 -34.89
N LYS A 24 11.37 -18.74 -35.23
CA LYS A 24 10.08 -18.05 -35.11
C LYS A 24 9.97 -17.57 -33.68
N MET A 25 10.37 -16.31 -33.43
CA MET A 25 10.07 -15.61 -32.20
C MET A 25 8.55 -15.58 -32.12
N ASN A 26 7.99 -16.53 -31.39
CA ASN A 26 6.57 -16.55 -31.11
C ASN A 26 6.34 -15.32 -30.23
N THR A 27 6.01 -14.19 -30.86
CA THR A 27 5.64 -12.94 -30.21
C THR A 27 4.23 -13.03 -29.65
N SER A 28 3.83 -14.21 -29.18
CA SER A 28 2.71 -14.31 -28.26
C SER A 28 3.16 -13.55 -27.01
N PRO A 29 2.49 -12.43 -26.64
CA PRO A 29 2.82 -11.75 -25.40
C PRO A 29 2.56 -12.75 -24.28
N VAL A 30 3.62 -13.32 -23.70
CA VAL A 30 3.52 -14.19 -22.53
C VAL A 30 2.73 -13.38 -21.51
N ARG A 31 1.48 -13.80 -21.29
CA ARG A 31 0.55 -13.06 -20.44
C ARG A 31 1.10 -13.18 -19.04
N MET A 32 1.29 -12.05 -18.36
CA MET A 32 1.69 -12.03 -16.94
C MET A 32 0.79 -12.92 -16.06
N ASP A 33 -0.43 -13.18 -16.53
CA ASP A 33 -1.46 -13.98 -15.89
C ASP A 33 -1.14 -15.50 -15.87
N ASP A 34 -0.15 -15.96 -16.65
CA ASP A 34 0.19 -17.38 -16.83
C ASP A 34 1.49 -17.81 -16.11
N LEU A 35 2.11 -16.93 -15.32
CA LEU A 35 3.35 -17.24 -14.60
C LEU A 35 3.12 -17.94 -13.23
N PRO A 36 4.02 -18.86 -12.82
CA PRO A 36 3.96 -19.48 -11.50
C PRO A 36 4.21 -18.48 -10.36
N LEU A 37 3.58 -18.72 -9.20
CA LEU A 37 3.71 -17.88 -8.00
C LEU A 37 5.14 -17.87 -7.46
N ASN A 38 5.90 -16.83 -7.77
CA ASN A 38 7.19 -16.52 -7.15
C ASN A 38 7.02 -15.83 -5.77
N ARG A 39 7.99 -16.01 -4.86
CA ARG A 39 8.16 -15.33 -3.56
C ARG A 39 7.94 -13.83 -3.65
N PHE A 40 8.30 -13.22 -4.77
CA PHE A 40 8.04 -11.81 -5.04
C PHE A 40 6.53 -11.48 -5.05
N HIS A 41 5.71 -12.29 -5.71
CA HIS A 41 4.25 -12.10 -5.79
C HIS A 41 3.61 -12.30 -4.42
N CYS A 42 4.03 -13.33 -3.67
CA CYS A 42 3.58 -13.54 -2.29
C CYS A 42 3.98 -12.38 -1.38
N ARG A 43 5.20 -11.84 -1.52
CA ARG A 43 5.65 -10.68 -0.74
C ARG A 43 4.79 -9.46 -1.04
N ILE A 44 4.55 -9.12 -2.31
CA ILE A 44 3.69 -7.99 -2.66
C ILE A 44 2.28 -8.20 -2.14
N ALA A 45 1.69 -9.39 -2.34
CA ALA A 45 0.36 -9.70 -1.84
C ALA A 45 0.29 -9.50 -0.31
N ALA A 46 1.25 -10.04 0.44
CA ALA A 46 1.31 -9.87 1.90
C ALA A 46 1.44 -8.40 2.33
N LEU A 47 2.24 -7.59 1.61
CA LEU A 47 2.37 -6.15 1.86
C LEU A 47 1.06 -5.39 1.61
N THR A 48 0.32 -5.77 0.56
CA THR A 48 -0.96 -5.14 0.23
C THR A 48 -2.06 -5.57 1.22
N PHE A 49 -2.09 -6.84 1.62
CA PHE A 49 -3.02 -7.31 2.66
C PHE A 49 -2.72 -6.66 4.02
N GLY A 50 -1.46 -6.61 4.43
CA GLY A 50 -1.07 -5.98 5.70
C GLY A 50 -1.40 -4.48 5.75
N ALA A 51 -1.36 -3.82 4.59
CA ALA A 51 -1.81 -2.44 4.46
C ALA A 51 -3.32 -2.29 4.64
N HIS A 52 -4.12 -3.10 3.96
CA HIS A 52 -5.56 -3.07 4.16
C HIS A 52 -5.99 -3.39 5.59
N LEU A 53 -5.27 -4.29 6.27
CA LEU A 53 -5.46 -4.54 7.69
C LEU A 53 -5.20 -3.26 8.49
N THR A 54 -4.12 -2.55 8.18
CA THR A 54 -3.77 -1.28 8.84
C THR A 54 -4.83 -0.21 8.58
N ASP A 55 -5.35 -0.11 7.36
CA ASP A 55 -6.39 0.87 7.00
C ASP A 55 -7.68 0.62 7.79
N GLY A 56 -8.08 -0.65 7.91
CA GLY A 56 -9.21 -1.05 8.75
C GLY A 56 -8.99 -0.68 10.22
N TYR A 57 -7.76 -0.88 10.71
CA TYR A 57 -7.41 -0.50 12.09
C TYR A 57 -7.50 1.02 12.30
N VAL A 58 -6.89 1.82 11.42
CA VAL A 58 -6.88 3.29 11.46
C VAL A 58 -8.29 3.89 11.45
N LEU A 59 -9.19 3.31 10.65
CA LEU A 59 -10.60 3.74 10.58
C LEU A 59 -11.46 3.17 11.72
N GLY A 60 -11.06 2.06 12.34
CA GLY A 60 -11.78 1.47 13.47
C GLY A 60 -11.48 2.16 14.80
N VAL A 61 -10.24 2.57 15.04
CA VAL A 61 -9.83 3.12 16.35
C VAL A 61 -10.59 4.38 16.74
N ILE A 62 -11.02 5.19 15.76
CA ILE A 62 -11.76 6.43 16.03
C ILE A 62 -13.12 6.17 16.70
N GLY A 63 -13.81 5.08 16.35
CA GLY A 63 -15.12 4.77 16.90
C GLY A 63 -15.10 4.63 18.43
N TYR A 64 -14.05 3.98 18.94
CA TYR A 64 -13.82 3.86 20.38
C TYR A 64 -13.19 5.14 20.96
N ALA A 65 -12.21 5.74 20.29
CA ALA A 65 -11.54 6.94 20.79
C ALA A 65 -12.52 8.10 21.07
N ILE A 66 -13.59 8.26 20.26
CA ILE A 66 -14.62 9.29 20.46
C ILE A 66 -15.28 9.22 21.84
N ILE A 67 -15.41 8.03 22.44
CA ILE A 67 -16.08 7.82 23.73
C ILE A 67 -15.38 8.61 24.85
N GLN A 68 -14.05 8.59 24.90
CA GLN A 68 -13.27 9.38 25.86
C GLN A 68 -12.95 10.79 25.34
N LEU A 69 -12.72 10.93 24.03
CA LEU A 69 -12.34 12.20 23.43
C LEU A 69 -13.43 13.26 23.60
N THR A 70 -14.71 12.86 23.50
CA THR A 70 -15.86 13.76 23.64
C THR A 70 -15.89 14.45 25.00
N PRO A 71 -15.87 13.75 26.15
CA PRO A 71 -15.80 14.41 27.45
C PRO A 71 -14.45 15.08 27.72
N ALA A 72 -13.33 14.53 27.23
CA ALA A 72 -12.00 15.09 27.48
C ALA A 72 -11.78 16.48 26.84
N MET A 73 -12.30 16.69 25.64
CA MET A 73 -12.19 17.97 24.92
C MET A 73 -13.51 18.78 24.91
N GLN A 74 -14.52 18.36 25.66
CA GLN A 74 -15.86 18.97 25.68
C GLN A 74 -16.45 19.16 24.27
N LEU A 75 -16.35 18.12 23.43
CA LEU A 75 -16.74 18.20 22.03
C LEU A 75 -18.25 18.37 21.87
N THR A 76 -18.64 19.26 20.95
CA THR A 76 -20.02 19.29 20.44
C THR A 76 -20.26 18.07 19.53
N PRO A 77 -21.52 17.62 19.37
CA PRO A 77 -21.85 16.52 18.45
C PRO A 77 -21.38 16.79 17.01
N PHE A 78 -21.40 18.07 16.59
CA PHE A 78 -20.89 18.49 15.30
C PHE A 78 -19.37 18.26 15.17
N MET A 79 -18.58 18.67 16.18
CA MET A 79 -17.13 18.44 16.19
C MET A 79 -16.77 16.95 16.23
N ALA A 80 -17.48 16.16 17.02
CA ALA A 80 -17.29 14.70 17.04
C ALA A 80 -17.58 14.06 15.66
N GLY A 81 -18.65 14.49 14.99
CA GLY A 81 -18.96 14.09 13.62
C GLY A 81 -17.89 14.49 12.62
N MET A 82 -17.34 15.71 12.72
CA MET A 82 -16.24 16.15 11.87
C MET A 82 -14.97 15.34 12.11
N ILE A 83 -14.61 15.03 13.35
CA ILE A 83 -13.43 14.18 13.64
C ILE A 83 -13.60 12.79 13.04
N GLY A 84 -14.79 12.18 13.16
CA GLY A 84 -15.08 10.88 12.56
C GLY A 84 -15.08 10.90 11.03
N GLY A 85 -15.66 11.94 10.41
CA GLY A 85 -15.82 12.05 8.96
C GLY A 85 -14.63 12.64 8.21
N SER A 86 -13.76 13.40 8.89
CA SER A 86 -12.62 14.10 8.28
C SER A 86 -11.62 13.17 7.60
N ALA A 87 -11.42 11.95 8.12
CA ALA A 87 -10.60 10.94 7.46
C ALA A 87 -11.20 10.48 6.11
N LEU A 88 -12.53 10.38 6.02
CA LEU A 88 -13.21 10.03 4.76
C LEU A 88 -13.16 11.19 3.76
N LEU A 89 -13.30 12.42 4.23
CA LEU A 89 -13.10 13.61 3.39
C LEU A 89 -11.67 13.66 2.83
N GLY A 90 -10.67 13.42 3.68
CA GLY A 90 -9.28 13.31 3.27
C GLY A 90 -9.06 12.17 2.27
N LEU A 91 -9.69 11.02 2.48
CA LEU A 91 -9.63 9.86 1.57
C LEU A 91 -10.19 10.21 0.20
N PHE A 92 -11.33 10.89 0.14
CA PHE A 92 -11.91 11.38 -1.10
C PHE A 92 -10.92 12.30 -1.85
N LEU A 93 -10.42 13.35 -1.19
CA LEU A 93 -9.49 14.30 -1.80
C LEU A 93 -8.16 13.64 -2.21
N GLY A 94 -7.62 12.78 -1.34
CA GLY A 94 -6.38 12.05 -1.57
C GLY A 94 -6.48 11.08 -2.74
N SER A 95 -7.60 10.38 -2.88
CA SER A 95 -7.79 9.42 -3.97
C SER A 95 -7.74 10.09 -5.35
N LEU A 96 -8.27 11.32 -5.47
CA LEU A 96 -8.23 12.12 -6.69
C LEU A 96 -6.81 12.62 -6.98
N VAL A 97 -6.17 13.25 -6.00
CA VAL A 97 -4.88 13.92 -6.18
C VAL A 97 -3.74 12.91 -6.27
N LEU A 98 -3.59 12.03 -5.27
CA LEU A 98 -2.51 11.03 -5.24
C LEU A 98 -2.71 9.95 -6.31
N GLY A 99 -3.96 9.64 -6.68
CA GLY A 99 -4.23 8.76 -7.81
C GLY A 99 -3.62 9.30 -9.11
N TRP A 100 -3.91 10.55 -9.45
CA TRP A 100 -3.36 11.20 -10.65
C TRP A 100 -1.83 11.32 -10.60
N ILE A 101 -1.27 11.69 -9.44
CA ILE A 101 0.19 11.78 -9.25
C ILE A 101 0.85 10.40 -9.40
N SER A 102 0.22 9.34 -8.92
CA SER A 102 0.78 7.98 -8.95
C SER A 102 1.03 7.46 -10.36
N ASP A 103 0.19 7.85 -11.32
CA ASP A 103 0.36 7.44 -12.71
C ASP A 103 1.58 8.13 -13.36
N HIS A 104 1.96 9.32 -12.90
CA HIS A 104 3.08 10.11 -13.46
C HIS A 104 4.42 9.83 -12.78
N ILE A 105 4.46 9.80 -11.44
CA ILE A 105 5.71 9.71 -10.66
C ILE A 105 6.17 8.25 -10.46
N GLY A 106 5.22 7.32 -10.48
CA GLY A 106 5.42 5.91 -10.15
C GLY A 106 4.47 5.48 -9.04
N ARG A 107 3.79 4.37 -9.27
CA ARG A 107 2.76 3.82 -8.38
C ARG A 107 3.37 3.38 -7.05
N GLN A 108 4.49 2.67 -7.08
CA GLN A 108 5.15 2.14 -5.88
C GLN A 108 5.67 3.26 -4.96
N LYS A 109 6.12 4.37 -5.54
CA LYS A 109 6.60 5.54 -4.77
C LYS A 109 5.46 6.21 -4.01
N ILE A 110 4.35 6.48 -4.69
CA ILE A 110 3.17 7.07 -4.03
C ILE A 110 2.60 6.10 -3.00
N PHE A 111 2.56 4.80 -3.30
CA PHE A 111 2.14 3.78 -2.36
C PHE A 111 2.97 3.76 -1.07
N THR A 112 4.28 3.96 -1.16
CA THR A 112 5.16 4.02 0.01
C THR A 112 5.02 5.36 0.75
N PHE A 113 4.94 6.47 0.01
CA PHE A 113 4.78 7.81 0.58
C PHE A 113 3.44 7.97 1.32
N SER A 114 2.35 7.44 0.77
CA SER A 114 1.04 7.40 1.43
C SER A 114 1.09 6.75 2.81
N PHE A 115 1.78 5.62 2.94
CA PHE A 115 1.90 4.91 4.20
C PHE A 115 2.83 5.62 5.20
N LEU A 116 3.89 6.26 4.71
CA LEU A 116 4.72 7.15 5.53
C LEU A 116 3.89 8.32 6.08
N LEU A 117 3.02 8.91 5.26
CA LEU A 117 2.13 9.99 5.66
C LEU A 117 1.14 9.54 6.74
N ILE A 118 0.50 8.38 6.56
CA ILE A 118 -0.40 7.77 7.56
C ILE A 118 0.36 7.54 8.87
N THR A 119 1.58 7.01 8.80
CA THR A 119 2.41 6.74 9.98
C THR A 119 2.71 8.00 10.77
N LEU A 120 3.22 9.04 10.09
CA LEU A 120 3.59 10.31 10.74
C LEU A 120 2.35 11.01 11.31
N ALA A 121 1.28 11.12 10.52
CA ALA A 121 0.05 11.76 10.95
C ALA A 121 -0.59 10.99 12.12
N SER A 122 -0.56 9.66 12.11
CA SER A 122 -1.07 8.83 13.21
C SER A 122 -0.28 9.05 14.50
N PHE A 123 1.05 9.13 14.41
CA PHE A 123 1.91 9.43 15.56
C PHE A 123 1.66 10.83 16.11
N LEU A 124 1.50 11.83 15.24
CA LEU A 124 1.24 13.21 15.63
C LEU A 124 -0.10 13.40 16.36
N GLN A 125 -1.09 12.52 16.15
CA GLN A 125 -2.36 12.56 16.92
C GLN A 125 -2.14 12.45 18.44
N PHE A 126 -1.04 11.83 18.88
CA PHE A 126 -0.70 11.75 20.30
C PHE A 126 -0.52 13.13 20.93
N PHE A 127 0.02 14.10 20.17
CA PHE A 127 0.32 15.45 20.64
C PHE A 127 -0.83 16.43 20.38
N ALA A 128 -1.95 15.97 19.84
CA ALA A 128 -3.06 16.86 19.53
C ALA A 128 -3.74 17.36 20.82
N THR A 129 -3.82 18.69 20.95
CA THR A 129 -4.40 19.37 22.11
C THR A 129 -5.74 20.03 21.81
N THR A 130 -6.07 20.24 20.53
CA THR A 130 -7.34 20.84 20.11
C THR A 130 -8.09 19.95 19.11
N PRO A 131 -9.43 20.04 19.05
CA PRO A 131 -10.25 19.28 18.10
C PRO A 131 -9.89 19.57 16.63
N GLU A 132 -9.59 20.81 16.31
CA GLU A 132 -9.23 21.26 14.95
C GLU A 132 -7.91 20.65 14.51
N HIS A 133 -6.95 20.51 15.43
CA HIS A 133 -5.69 19.85 15.16
C HIS A 133 -5.90 18.36 14.85
N LEU A 134 -6.78 17.68 15.60
CA LEU A 134 -7.16 16.29 15.29
C LEU A 134 -7.84 16.17 13.93
N ILE A 135 -8.75 17.08 13.59
CA ILE A 135 -9.41 17.11 12.27
C ILE A 135 -8.37 17.24 11.16
N GLY A 136 -7.42 18.18 11.29
CA GLY A 136 -6.35 18.36 10.30
C GLY A 136 -5.49 17.10 10.12
N LEU A 137 -5.10 16.47 11.24
CA LEU A 137 -4.33 15.22 11.21
C LEU A 137 -5.13 14.07 10.60
N ARG A 138 -6.43 13.96 10.90
CA ARG A 138 -7.33 12.96 10.30
C ARG A 138 -7.51 13.16 8.80
N ILE A 139 -7.62 14.40 8.32
CA ILE A 139 -7.62 14.70 6.89
C ILE A 139 -6.31 14.22 6.26
N LEU A 140 -5.17 14.46 6.92
CA LEU A 140 -3.86 14.03 6.42
C LEU A 140 -3.72 12.50 6.35
N ILE A 141 -4.20 11.79 7.36
CA ILE A 141 -4.33 10.33 7.35
C ILE A 141 -5.22 9.88 6.18
N GLY A 142 -6.38 10.53 6.04
CA GLY A 142 -7.31 10.29 4.93
C GLY A 142 -6.64 10.44 3.57
N ILE A 143 -5.87 11.51 3.36
CA ILE A 143 -5.13 11.73 2.10
C ILE A 143 -4.20 10.55 1.82
N GLY A 144 -3.47 10.09 2.83
CA GLY A 144 -2.62 8.91 2.73
C GLY A 144 -3.41 7.65 2.32
N LEU A 145 -4.53 7.38 2.99
CA LEU A 145 -5.44 6.27 2.68
C LEU A 145 -5.93 6.36 1.23
N GLY A 146 -6.33 7.54 0.76
CA GLY A 146 -6.77 7.74 -0.61
C GLY A 146 -5.73 7.30 -1.66
N GLY A 147 -4.45 7.59 -1.41
CA GLY A 147 -3.36 7.13 -2.27
C GLY A 147 -3.14 5.61 -2.22
N ASP A 148 -3.28 4.99 -1.05
CA ASP A 148 -3.18 3.53 -0.90
C ASP A 148 -4.33 2.83 -1.64
N TYR A 149 -5.57 3.32 -1.50
CA TYR A 149 -6.74 2.74 -2.17
C TYR A 149 -6.66 2.85 -3.69
N SER A 150 -6.19 3.99 -4.24
CA SER A 150 -6.03 4.18 -5.68
C SER A 150 -4.99 3.23 -6.29
N VAL A 151 -3.87 3.00 -5.58
CA VAL A 151 -2.74 2.22 -6.10
C VAL A 151 -2.81 0.74 -5.71
N GLY A 152 -3.11 0.44 -4.46
CA GLY A 152 -3.07 -0.89 -3.85
C GLY A 152 -4.05 -1.87 -4.48
N HIS A 153 -5.30 -1.46 -4.68
CA HIS A 153 -6.31 -2.28 -5.37
C HIS A 153 -5.88 -2.63 -6.80
N THR A 154 -5.28 -1.66 -7.50
CA THR A 154 -4.82 -1.84 -8.87
C THR A 154 -3.61 -2.78 -8.92
N LEU A 155 -2.64 -2.62 -8.01
CA LEU A 155 -1.48 -3.52 -7.92
C LEU A 155 -1.92 -4.95 -7.61
N LEU A 156 -2.82 -5.15 -6.66
CA LEU A 156 -3.33 -6.48 -6.34
C LEU A 156 -4.02 -7.12 -7.55
N ALA A 157 -4.85 -6.35 -8.26
CA ALA A 157 -5.51 -6.81 -9.48
C ALA A 157 -4.51 -7.17 -10.60
N GLU A 158 -3.39 -6.46 -10.69
CA GLU A 158 -2.32 -6.73 -11.66
C GLU A 158 -1.52 -7.99 -11.36
N PHE A 159 -1.29 -8.30 -10.08
CA PHE A 159 -0.53 -9.48 -9.65
C PHE A 159 -1.40 -10.72 -9.42
N SER A 160 -2.73 -10.55 -9.34
CA SER A 160 -3.66 -11.66 -9.14
C SER A 160 -3.89 -12.48 -10.41
N PRO A 161 -3.74 -13.82 -10.37
CA PRO A 161 -4.11 -14.69 -11.49
C PRO A 161 -5.60 -14.57 -11.81
N ARG A 162 -5.98 -14.56 -13.08
CA ARG A 162 -7.38 -14.37 -13.54
C ARG A 162 -8.39 -15.26 -12.82
N ARG A 163 -8.03 -16.52 -12.54
CA ARG A 163 -8.89 -17.52 -11.89
C ARG A 163 -9.14 -17.24 -10.40
N HIS A 164 -8.21 -16.56 -9.71
CA HIS A 164 -8.27 -16.32 -8.26
C HIS A 164 -8.49 -14.85 -7.89
N ARG A 165 -8.49 -13.95 -8.88
CA ARG A 165 -8.64 -12.51 -8.68
C ARG A 165 -9.88 -12.14 -7.86
N GLY A 166 -11.02 -12.79 -8.09
CA GLY A 166 -12.24 -12.54 -7.32
C GLY A 166 -12.09 -12.91 -5.83
N ILE A 167 -11.49 -14.07 -5.54
CA ILE A 167 -11.24 -14.53 -4.17
C ILE A 167 -10.24 -13.61 -3.46
N LEU A 168 -9.17 -13.20 -4.15
CA LEU A 168 -8.16 -12.30 -3.58
C LEU A 168 -8.74 -10.91 -3.26
N LEU A 169 -9.57 -10.36 -4.16
CA LEU A 169 -10.27 -9.11 -3.91
C LEU A 169 -11.31 -9.23 -2.77
N GLY A 170 -12.02 -10.36 -2.68
CA GLY A 170 -12.92 -10.64 -1.57
C GLY A 170 -12.20 -10.78 -0.23
N ALA A 171 -11.06 -11.48 -0.22
CA ALA A 171 -10.20 -11.61 0.96
C ALA A 171 -9.70 -10.26 1.46
N PHE A 172 -9.52 -9.29 0.56
CA PHE A 172 -9.14 -7.93 0.89
C PHE A 172 -10.14 -7.23 1.82
N SER A 173 -11.43 -7.36 1.52
CA SER A 173 -12.51 -6.84 2.37
C SER A 173 -12.55 -7.54 3.74
N VAL A 174 -12.28 -8.85 3.77
CA VAL A 174 -12.19 -9.61 5.02
C VAL A 174 -11.02 -9.12 5.87
N VAL A 175 -9.83 -8.96 5.28
CA VAL A 175 -8.63 -8.50 5.98
C VAL A 175 -8.81 -7.07 6.52
N TRP A 176 -9.44 -6.18 5.75
CA TRP A 176 -9.83 -4.86 6.23
C TRP A 176 -10.77 -4.94 7.46
N THR A 177 -11.77 -5.82 7.39
CA THR A 177 -12.71 -6.03 8.50
C THR A 177 -12.01 -6.57 9.74
N VAL A 178 -11.06 -7.51 9.58
CA VAL A 178 -10.23 -8.01 10.68
C VAL A 178 -9.45 -6.87 11.32
N GLY A 179 -8.84 -5.98 10.53
CA GLY A 179 -8.17 -4.77 11.03
C GLY A 179 -9.09 -3.89 11.88
N TYR A 180 -10.31 -3.66 11.41
CA TYR A 180 -11.34 -2.89 12.13
C TYR A 180 -11.75 -3.55 13.46
N VAL A 181 -11.92 -4.87 13.46
CA VAL A 181 -12.24 -5.64 14.67
C VAL A 181 -11.08 -5.60 15.67
N LEU A 182 -9.84 -5.72 15.20
CA LEU A 182 -8.65 -5.57 16.07
C LEU A 182 -8.59 -4.18 16.71
N ALA A 183 -8.92 -3.14 15.97
CA ALA A 183 -9.05 -1.79 16.52
C ALA A 183 -10.16 -1.70 17.57
N SER A 184 -11.27 -2.40 17.35
CA SER A 184 -12.38 -2.44 18.31
C SER A 184 -12.01 -3.17 19.61
N ILE A 185 -11.32 -4.30 19.51
CA ILE A 185 -10.82 -5.05 20.67
C ILE A 185 -9.79 -4.22 21.45
N ALA A 186 -8.85 -3.59 20.75
CA ALA A 186 -7.89 -2.69 21.37
C ALA A 186 -8.60 -1.51 22.05
N GLY A 187 -9.55 -0.88 21.38
CA GLY A 187 -10.33 0.22 21.93
C GLY A 187 -11.08 -0.18 23.20
N HIS A 188 -11.73 -1.34 23.20
CA HIS A 188 -12.49 -1.84 24.35
C HIS A 188 -11.61 -2.07 25.58
N HIS A 189 -10.42 -2.68 25.43
CA HIS A 189 -9.53 -2.94 26.56
C HIS A 189 -8.80 -1.69 27.06
N PHE A 190 -8.30 -0.84 26.16
CA PHE A 190 -7.49 0.31 26.56
C PHE A 190 -8.32 1.46 27.17
N ILE A 191 -9.57 1.63 26.75
CA ILE A 191 -10.41 2.77 27.21
C ILE A 191 -10.83 2.66 28.68
N SER A 192 -10.85 1.48 29.29
CA SER A 192 -11.21 1.35 30.70
C SER A 192 -10.06 1.73 31.66
N GLU A 193 -8.81 1.74 31.20
CA GLU A 193 -7.65 1.77 32.09
C GLU A 193 -7.12 3.18 32.36
N ASN A 194 -7.23 4.11 31.41
CA ASN A 194 -6.64 5.45 31.54
C ASN A 194 -7.52 6.55 30.92
N PRO A 195 -7.62 7.75 31.55
CA PRO A 195 -8.32 8.91 30.98
C PRO A 195 -7.74 9.43 29.66
N GLU A 196 -6.43 9.25 29.45
CA GLU A 196 -5.72 9.63 28.23
C GLU A 196 -5.53 8.46 27.25
N ALA A 197 -6.25 7.34 27.45
CA ALA A 197 -6.11 6.15 26.61
C ALA A 197 -6.45 6.43 25.14
N TRP A 198 -7.35 7.37 24.85
CA TRP A 198 -7.69 7.76 23.48
C TRP A 198 -6.48 8.26 22.68
N ARG A 199 -5.52 8.94 23.30
CA ARG A 199 -4.29 9.40 22.62
C ARG A 199 -3.44 8.22 22.17
N TRP A 200 -3.25 7.26 23.09
CA TRP A 200 -2.50 6.04 22.83
C TRP A 200 -3.19 5.16 21.80
N LEU A 201 -4.51 5.07 21.84
CA LEU A 201 -5.32 4.30 20.88
C LEU A 201 -5.27 4.92 19.46
N LEU A 202 -5.24 6.25 19.34
CA LEU A 202 -5.06 6.90 18.05
C LEU A 202 -3.64 6.77 17.53
N ALA A 203 -2.65 6.88 18.42
CA ALA A 203 -1.23 6.76 18.08
C ALA A 203 -0.80 5.32 17.78
N SER A 204 -1.46 4.31 18.35
CA SER A 204 -1.14 2.90 18.14
C SER A 204 -1.25 2.50 16.67
N ALA A 205 -2.11 3.17 15.90
CA ALA A 205 -2.25 2.97 14.46
C ALA A 205 -0.97 3.30 13.67
N ALA A 206 -0.07 4.13 14.24
CA ALA A 206 1.23 4.40 13.66
C ALA A 206 2.14 3.16 13.64
N LEU A 207 1.98 2.23 14.59
CA LEU A 207 2.83 1.03 14.69
C LEU A 207 2.65 0.06 13.50
N PRO A 208 1.43 -0.42 13.16
CA PRO A 208 1.24 -1.26 11.98
C PRO A 208 1.55 -0.49 10.69
N ALA A 209 1.24 0.82 10.62
CA ALA A 209 1.57 1.64 9.47
C ALA A 209 3.08 1.76 9.25
N LEU A 210 3.87 1.96 10.32
CA LEU A 210 5.32 2.01 10.27
C LEU A 210 5.90 0.68 9.82
N LEU A 211 5.41 -0.44 10.37
CA LEU A 211 5.86 -1.78 10.00
C LEU A 211 5.68 -2.02 8.49
N ILE A 212 4.50 -1.68 7.95
CA ILE A 212 4.24 -1.81 6.51
C ILE A 212 5.12 -0.86 5.71
N THR A 213 5.33 0.37 6.16
CA THR A 213 6.22 1.35 5.50
C THR A 213 7.65 0.81 5.39
N LEU A 214 8.18 0.23 6.47
CA LEU A 214 9.52 -0.36 6.50
C LEU A 214 9.61 -1.60 5.59
N LEU A 215 8.61 -2.48 5.64
CA LEU A 215 8.59 -3.68 4.80
C LEU A 215 8.44 -3.37 3.30
N ARG A 216 7.82 -2.25 2.97
CA ARG A 216 7.68 -1.72 1.60
C ARG A 216 8.97 -1.04 1.10
N TRP A 217 9.85 -0.59 1.99
CA TRP A 217 11.08 0.10 1.60
C TRP A 217 11.97 -0.82 0.75
N GLY A 218 12.29 -0.39 -0.47
CA GLY A 218 13.08 -1.18 -1.43
C GLY A 218 12.27 -2.12 -2.33
N THR A 219 10.93 -2.07 -2.29
CA THR A 219 10.10 -2.80 -3.26
C THR A 219 10.22 -2.16 -4.64
N PRO A 220 10.53 -2.92 -5.71
CA PRO A 220 10.68 -2.38 -7.05
C PRO A 220 9.33 -1.98 -7.66
N GLU A 221 9.38 -1.06 -8.63
CA GLU A 221 8.21 -0.53 -9.34
C GLU A 221 7.46 -1.61 -10.14
N SER A 222 6.14 -1.47 -10.33
CA SER A 222 5.33 -2.41 -11.12
C SER A 222 5.93 -2.62 -12.52
N PRO A 223 6.18 -3.87 -12.94
CA PRO A 223 6.68 -4.18 -14.28
C PRO A 223 5.79 -3.66 -15.42
N ARG A 224 4.48 -3.54 -15.18
CA ARG A 224 3.51 -3.01 -16.16
C ARG A 224 3.63 -1.49 -16.31
N TRP A 225 3.84 -0.77 -15.21
CA TRP A 225 4.10 0.68 -15.26
C TRP A 225 5.42 0.98 -16.00
N LEU A 226 6.47 0.18 -15.76
CA LEU A 226 7.74 0.30 -16.48
C LEU A 226 7.60 0.06 -17.99
N LEU A 227 6.72 -0.86 -18.40
CA LEU A 227 6.42 -1.09 -19.82
C LEU A 227 5.65 0.07 -20.45
N ARG A 228 4.66 0.62 -19.75
CA ARG A 228 3.85 1.76 -20.23
C ARG A 228 4.68 3.04 -20.39
N GLN A 229 5.70 3.22 -19.56
CA GLN A 229 6.65 4.34 -19.62
C GLN A 229 7.78 4.14 -20.66
N GLY A 230 7.72 3.10 -21.50
CA GLY A 230 8.76 2.82 -22.50
C GLY A 230 10.10 2.36 -21.93
N ARG A 231 10.18 2.04 -20.63
CA ARG A 231 11.42 1.59 -19.95
C ARG A 231 11.61 0.08 -20.11
N PHE A 232 11.67 -0.38 -21.36
CA PHE A 232 11.76 -1.80 -21.73
C PHE A 232 12.94 -2.52 -21.05
N CYS A 233 14.14 -1.96 -21.06
CA CYS A 233 15.32 -2.59 -20.45
C CYS A 233 15.18 -2.87 -18.95
N ARG A 234 14.49 -1.99 -18.21
CA ARG A 234 14.26 -2.17 -16.76
C ARG A 234 13.20 -3.25 -16.53
N SER A 235 12.13 -3.26 -17.33
CA SER A 235 11.10 -4.32 -17.29
C SER A 235 11.66 -5.71 -17.64
N SER A 236 12.52 -5.80 -18.66
CA SER A 236 13.15 -7.07 -19.07
C SER A 236 14.11 -7.62 -18.00
N ARG A 237 14.88 -6.74 -17.34
CA ARG A 237 15.80 -7.12 -16.26
C ARG A 237 15.06 -7.59 -15.00
N TYR A 238 13.98 -6.92 -14.61
CA TYR A 238 13.14 -7.38 -13.49
C TYR A 238 12.42 -8.70 -13.81
N ARG A 239 11.99 -8.90 -15.06
CA ARG A 239 11.49 -10.22 -15.51
C ARG A 239 12.55 -11.29 -15.29
N ALA A 240 13.78 -11.11 -15.76
CA ALA A 240 14.83 -12.13 -15.58
C ALA A 240 15.10 -12.46 -14.09
N SER A 241 15.12 -11.46 -13.19
CA SER A 241 15.34 -11.71 -11.75
C SER A 241 14.13 -12.33 -11.02
N LEU A 242 12.90 -12.04 -11.48
CA LEU A 242 11.67 -12.64 -10.94
C LEU A 242 11.43 -14.08 -11.42
N PHE A 243 12.23 -14.64 -12.32
CA PHE A 243 11.97 -15.99 -12.81
C PHE A 243 12.68 -17.09 -12.01
N TRP A 244 13.56 -16.74 -11.06
CA TRP A 244 14.55 -17.69 -10.50
C TRP A 244 14.40 -18.07 -9.02
N SER A 245 13.20 -18.00 -8.43
CA SER A 245 12.97 -18.56 -7.08
C SER A 245 11.50 -18.98 -6.84
N PRO A 246 11.14 -20.26 -6.91
CA PRO A 246 9.80 -20.72 -6.54
C PRO A 246 9.46 -20.37 -5.08
N CYS A 247 8.22 -19.93 -4.82
CA CYS A 247 7.73 -19.71 -3.45
C CYS A 247 7.29 -21.00 -2.76
N PHE A 248 6.87 -21.99 -3.54
CA PHE A 248 6.35 -23.26 -3.05
C PHE A 248 7.23 -24.39 -3.57
N THR A 249 8.30 -24.67 -2.84
CA THR A 249 8.88 -26.02 -2.78
C THR A 249 8.92 -26.40 -1.30
N GLY A 250 7.73 -26.56 -0.74
CA GLY A 250 7.49 -27.38 0.45
C GLY A 250 6.94 -28.71 -0.06
N ARG A 251 7.53 -29.79 0.46
CA ARG A 251 7.36 -31.21 0.09
C ARG A 251 5.93 -31.65 -0.24
#